data_AF-A0A1U9NJW1-F1
#
_entry.id   AF-A0A1U9NJW1-F1
#
_cell.length_a   1.000
_cell.length_b   1.000
_cell.length_c   1.000
_cell.angle_alpha   90.00
_cell.angle_beta   90.00
_cell.angle_gamma   90.00
#
_symmetry.space_group_name_H-M   'P 1'
#
loop_
_entity.id
_entity.type
_entity.pdbx_description
1 polymer ?
#
loop_
_entity_poly.entity_id
_entity_poly.type
_entity_poly.pdbx_seq_one_letter_code
_entity_poly.pdbx_strand_id
1 'polypeptide(L)'
;MINMERRKRVMQRSIRLGHCVCDPKKPCPCDLFKEKNVCLCAGERLDGPTGPVRLTELIEKPGCASKIDQAFLKEVLKGLPAVDDPNVLIGFPAGDDAGVYDLGDGRALVQTVDVFTPSVDDPYLFGQIAAANSVSDVYAMGGKPLTALSVLGFPVRKIADKAMSEMLRGGMDKMAEAGVAVIGGHSINDPEVKAGFAVTGIIETERIASNSTAKAGDVLILTKPLGTGIVAFAGQIGRAKAEHVEAIGRSMAQLNKTAAELMTEFGASACTDVTGFSLMGHLSELALRSGVDVEVVWDKVPFFDGVLDYVAEGMLPGAIERNKESCGRHVRAGEGVTEEMHDMCFDAQTSGGLLVAIPPDKAEEFVTALRERGVERATVIGRVVGEGKGQVRLETNGSRSMPVAGGSAGKKDGERAAAEGGPAEKAEINKAAKGLEEACCCVEAGGMEGGGTEADYMRFLASSSRPGGLDAFTKQAMNLALSVATRCEPCLRTHIAKAKKMGFADAEIDEAAWMGVSFGGSPAMMMYKQVRKAE
;
A
#
# COMPACT_ATOMS: atom_id res chain seq x y z
N MET A 1 2.88 -37.06 15.47
CA MET A 1 1.83 -37.94 16.02
C MET A 1 0.89 -37.10 16.89
N ILE A 2 -0.42 -37.19 16.67
CA ILE A 2 -1.41 -36.38 17.41
C ILE A 2 -1.50 -36.88 18.86
N ASN A 3 -1.26 -35.99 19.83
CA ASN A 3 -1.47 -36.31 21.25
C ASN A 3 -2.95 -36.16 21.60
N MET A 4 -3.70 -37.26 21.48
CA MET A 4 -5.15 -37.28 21.68
C MET A 4 -5.58 -36.91 23.10
N GLU A 5 -4.78 -37.26 24.11
CA GLU A 5 -5.06 -36.93 25.51
C GLU A 5 -4.97 -35.43 25.76
N ARG A 6 -3.89 -34.79 25.27
CA ARG A 6 -3.71 -33.34 25.30
C ARG A 6 -4.84 -32.64 24.55
N ARG A 7 -5.22 -33.12 23.36
CA ARG A 7 -6.32 -32.57 22.57
C ARG A 7 -7.63 -32.57 23.35
N LYS A 8 -8.03 -33.72 23.89
CA LYS A 8 -9.25 -33.85 24.71
C LYS A 8 -9.24 -32.89 25.89
N ARG A 9 -8.15 -32.85 26.67
CA ARG A 9 -8.00 -31.98 27.84
C ARG A 9 -8.14 -30.50 27.48
N VAL A 10 -7.47 -30.06 26.41
CA VAL A 10 -7.51 -28.66 25.98
C VAL A 10 -8.88 -28.28 25.44
N MET A 11 -9.51 -29.14 24.63
CA MET A 11 -10.85 -28.89 24.10
C MET A 11 -11.91 -28.85 25.19
N GLN A 12 -11.88 -29.78 26.15
CA GLN A 12 -12.80 -29.75 27.30
C GLN A 12 -12.70 -28.44 28.09
N ARG A 13 -11.48 -27.91 28.26
CA ARG A 13 -11.27 -26.61 28.88
C ARG A 13 -11.89 -25.47 28.05
N SER A 14 -11.63 -25.44 26.74
CA SER A 14 -12.21 -24.43 25.85
C SER A 14 -13.74 -24.47 25.82
N ILE A 15 -14.32 -25.68 25.74
CA ILE A 15 -15.78 -25.88 25.75
C ILE A 15 -16.38 -25.34 27.05
N ARG A 16 -15.76 -25.63 28.20
CA ARG A 16 -16.21 -25.11 29.51
C ARG A 16 -16.16 -23.59 29.60
N LEU A 17 -15.17 -22.97 28.95
CA LEU A 17 -15.03 -21.52 28.91
C LEU A 17 -16.02 -20.85 27.93
N GLY A 18 -16.64 -21.62 27.02
CA GLY A 18 -17.46 -21.07 25.93
C GLY A 18 -16.68 -20.47 24.76
N HIS A 19 -15.34 -20.46 24.84
CA HIS A 19 -14.45 -19.81 23.87
C HIS A 19 -13.25 -20.70 23.49
N CYS A 20 -12.73 -20.56 22.27
CA CYS A 20 -11.44 -21.15 21.90
C CYS A 20 -10.34 -20.47 22.71
N VAL A 21 -9.51 -21.25 23.42
CA VAL A 21 -8.31 -20.71 24.07
C VAL A 21 -7.27 -20.15 23.09
N CYS A 22 -7.40 -20.48 21.80
CA CYS A 22 -6.57 -19.96 20.71
C CYS A 22 -7.05 -18.63 20.13
N ASP A 23 -8.36 -18.38 20.22
CA ASP A 23 -9.06 -17.29 19.56
C ASP A 23 -10.33 -17.04 20.37
N PRO A 24 -10.30 -16.10 21.33
CA PRO A 24 -11.43 -15.82 22.20
C PRO A 24 -12.71 -15.43 21.45
N LYS A 25 -12.62 -15.01 20.18
CA LYS A 25 -13.76 -14.64 19.35
C LYS A 25 -14.51 -15.85 18.78
N LYS A 26 -13.96 -17.07 18.89
CA LYS A 26 -14.52 -18.28 18.29
C LYS A 26 -14.99 -19.29 19.33
N PRO A 27 -16.01 -20.12 19.03
CA PRO A 27 -16.42 -21.22 19.90
C PRO A 27 -15.47 -22.42 19.81
N CYS A 28 -15.61 -23.38 20.72
CA CYS A 28 -14.97 -24.70 20.63
C CYS A 28 -16.05 -25.80 20.51
N PRO A 29 -15.97 -26.73 19.53
CA PRO A 29 -14.98 -26.79 18.44
C PRO A 29 -15.11 -25.61 17.46
N CYS A 30 -13.97 -25.08 17.04
CA CYS A 30 -13.91 -24.03 16.02
C CYS A 30 -14.03 -24.63 14.61
N ASP A 31 -14.29 -23.78 13.60
CA ASP A 31 -14.52 -24.26 12.23
C ASP A 31 -13.31 -24.99 11.64
N LEU A 32 -12.09 -24.54 11.95
CA LEU A 32 -10.87 -25.26 11.59
C LEU A 32 -10.86 -26.71 12.11
N PHE A 33 -11.31 -26.93 13.34
CA PHE A 33 -11.38 -28.27 13.91
C PHE A 33 -12.47 -29.10 13.22
N LYS A 34 -13.64 -28.50 12.94
CA LYS A 34 -14.75 -29.17 12.26
C LYS A 34 -14.37 -29.59 10.84
N GLU A 35 -13.70 -28.70 10.11
CA GLU A 35 -13.35 -28.88 8.70
C GLU A 35 -12.13 -29.79 8.51
N LYS A 36 -11.07 -29.56 9.30
CA LYS A 36 -9.76 -30.19 9.08
C LYS A 36 -9.35 -31.17 10.17
N ASN A 37 -10.13 -31.33 11.24
CA ASN A 37 -9.81 -32.17 12.40
C ASN A 37 -8.45 -31.84 13.05
N VAL A 38 -8.07 -30.56 13.01
CA VAL A 38 -6.82 -30.02 13.59
C VAL A 38 -7.15 -29.06 14.74
N CYS A 39 -6.57 -29.32 15.92
CA CYS A 39 -6.71 -28.50 17.11
C CYS A 39 -5.41 -27.72 17.39
N LEU A 40 -5.32 -26.47 16.91
CA LEU A 40 -4.14 -25.62 17.14
C LEU A 40 -3.85 -25.40 18.64
N CYS A 41 -4.92 -25.36 19.47
CA CYS A 41 -4.83 -25.25 20.93
C CYS A 41 -4.07 -26.42 21.57
N ALA A 42 -4.20 -27.60 20.98
CA ALA A 42 -3.55 -28.82 21.45
C ALA A 42 -2.08 -28.93 20.98
N GLY A 43 -1.57 -27.91 20.29
CA GLY A 43 -0.23 -27.92 19.70
C GLY A 43 -0.16 -28.61 18.35
N GLU A 44 -1.30 -29.03 17.80
CA GLU A 44 -1.36 -29.57 16.44
C GLU A 44 -1.24 -28.44 15.43
N ARG A 45 -0.90 -28.80 14.20
CA ARG A 45 -0.50 -27.88 13.16
C ARG A 45 -1.06 -28.35 11.83
N LEU A 46 -1.48 -27.40 11.01
CA LEU A 46 -1.70 -27.63 9.59
C LEU A 46 -0.35 -27.78 8.90
N ASP A 47 -0.31 -28.58 7.85
CA ASP A 47 0.79 -28.54 6.89
C ASP A 47 0.89 -27.13 6.33
N GLY A 48 2.11 -26.60 6.27
CA GLY A 48 2.37 -25.28 5.73
C GLY A 48 2.03 -25.26 4.24
N PRO A 49 1.41 -24.19 3.72
CA PRO A 49 1.19 -24.07 2.30
C PRO A 49 2.54 -24.07 1.56
N THR A 50 2.62 -24.81 0.45
CA THR A 50 3.80 -24.94 -0.39
C THR A 50 3.56 -24.25 -1.74
N GLY A 51 4.55 -23.52 -2.25
CA GLY A 51 4.46 -22.89 -3.57
C GLY A 51 5.10 -21.51 -3.61
N PRO A 52 5.17 -20.89 -4.81
CA PRO A 52 5.62 -19.51 -4.95
C PRO A 52 4.68 -18.56 -4.19
N VAL A 53 5.25 -17.56 -3.53
CA VAL A 53 4.52 -16.52 -2.80
C VAL A 53 4.68 -15.22 -3.56
N ARG A 54 3.57 -14.51 -3.80
CA ARG A 54 3.56 -13.16 -4.33
C ARG A 54 3.20 -12.19 -3.21
N LEU A 55 4.22 -11.59 -2.61
CA LEU A 55 4.05 -10.82 -1.39
C LEU A 55 3.13 -9.59 -1.55
N THR A 56 3.12 -8.95 -2.72
CA THR A 56 2.31 -7.73 -2.94
C THR A 56 0.81 -8.00 -3.03
N GLU A 57 0.40 -9.26 -3.30
CA GLU A 57 -1.01 -9.67 -3.29
C GLU A 57 -1.56 -9.90 -1.87
N LEU A 58 -0.69 -9.93 -0.86
CA LEU A 58 -1.04 -10.27 0.52
C LEU A 58 -1.24 -9.05 1.42
N ILE A 59 -1.10 -7.85 0.86
CA ILE A 59 -1.04 -6.59 1.60
C ILE A 59 -1.90 -5.53 0.93
N GLU A 60 -2.45 -4.63 1.75
CA GLU A 60 -3.31 -3.56 1.25
C GLU A 60 -2.51 -2.48 0.51
N LYS A 61 -1.36 -2.07 1.06
CA LYS A 61 -0.56 -0.94 0.58
C LYS A 61 0.90 -1.35 0.43
N PRO A 62 1.53 -1.23 -0.76
CA PRO A 62 2.91 -1.67 -0.98
C PRO A 62 3.95 -0.70 -0.41
N GLY A 63 5.01 -1.23 0.19
CA GLY A 63 6.17 -0.44 0.59
C GLY A 63 5.87 0.67 1.61
N CYS A 64 6.58 1.79 1.49
CA CYS A 64 6.39 2.96 2.35
C CYS A 64 5.04 3.67 2.17
N ALA A 65 4.21 3.29 1.18
CA ALA A 65 2.83 3.77 1.09
C ALA A 65 1.96 3.30 2.27
N SER A 66 2.44 2.31 3.06
CA SER A 66 1.82 1.83 4.29
C SER A 66 2.02 2.74 5.52
N LYS A 67 2.89 3.77 5.44
CA LYS A 67 3.12 4.70 6.55
C LYS A 67 1.82 5.47 6.90
N ILE A 68 1.67 5.78 8.19
CA ILE A 68 0.62 6.66 8.69
C ILE A 68 0.90 8.08 8.18
N ASP A 69 -0.15 8.81 7.82
CA ASP A 69 -0.05 10.22 7.42
C ASP A 69 0.69 11.06 8.48
N GLN A 70 1.60 11.91 8.02
CA GLN A 70 2.46 12.71 8.89
C GLN A 70 1.66 13.77 9.67
N ALA A 71 0.64 14.37 9.05
CA ALA A 71 -0.17 15.40 9.71
C ALA A 71 -0.99 14.79 10.87
N PHE A 72 -1.62 13.65 10.63
CA PHE A 72 -2.32 12.85 11.62
C PHE A 72 -1.39 12.37 12.73
N LEU A 73 -0.20 11.86 12.40
CA LEU A 73 0.77 11.42 13.40
C LEU A 73 1.21 12.58 14.30
N LYS A 74 1.53 13.75 13.72
CA LYS A 74 1.87 14.96 14.48
C LYS A 74 0.72 15.39 15.41
N GLU A 75 -0.53 15.31 14.95
CA GLU A 75 -1.69 15.68 15.77
C GLU A 75 -1.93 14.69 16.93
N VAL A 76 -1.85 13.38 16.67
CA VAL A 76 -2.05 12.34 17.71
C VAL A 76 -0.96 12.39 18.78
N LEU A 77 0.28 12.72 18.41
CA LEU A 77 1.43 12.73 19.33
C LEU A 77 1.64 14.07 20.05
N LYS A 78 0.91 15.13 19.68
CA LYS A 78 1.09 16.50 20.21
C LYS A 78 0.98 16.62 21.74
N GLY A 79 0.24 15.72 22.38
CA GLY A 79 0.02 15.72 23.83
C GLY A 79 0.99 14.85 24.64
N LEU A 80 1.96 14.19 24.00
CA LEU A 80 2.94 13.37 24.70
C LEU A 80 3.97 14.25 25.44
N PRO A 81 4.51 13.78 26.58
CA PRO A 81 5.55 14.51 27.28
C PRO A 81 6.78 14.67 26.39
N ALA A 82 7.33 15.87 26.35
CA ALA A 82 8.63 16.11 25.72
C ALA A 82 9.72 15.34 26.48
N VAL A 83 10.73 14.88 25.74
CA VAL A 83 11.94 14.34 26.34
C VAL A 83 12.81 15.53 26.76
N ASP A 84 13.04 15.67 28.07
CA ASP A 84 13.91 16.70 28.66
C ASP A 84 15.19 16.05 29.20
N ASP A 85 15.98 15.50 28.29
CA ASP A 85 17.31 14.95 28.55
C ASP A 85 18.33 15.74 27.72
N PRO A 86 19.32 16.41 28.35
CA PRO A 86 20.29 17.24 27.63
C PRO A 86 21.18 16.46 26.65
N ASN A 87 21.26 15.13 26.78
CA ASN A 87 22.01 14.30 25.86
C ASN A 87 21.21 13.99 24.58
N VAL A 88 19.92 14.28 24.53
CA VAL A 88 19.11 14.09 23.30
C VAL A 88 19.36 15.28 22.37
N LEU A 89 20.23 15.08 21.39
CA LEU A 89 20.56 16.09 20.38
C LEU A 89 19.44 16.24 19.35
N ILE A 90 18.81 15.11 18.98
CA ILE A 90 17.68 15.04 18.05
C ILE A 90 16.70 13.99 18.59
N GLY A 91 15.43 14.35 18.82
CA GLY A 91 14.50 13.46 19.51
C GLY A 91 13.06 13.94 19.58
N PHE A 92 12.49 14.38 18.45
CA PHE A 92 11.06 14.67 18.38
C PHE A 92 10.24 13.39 18.15
N PRO A 93 9.14 13.16 18.90
CA PRO A 93 8.25 12.01 18.69
C PRO A 93 7.70 11.86 17.25
N ALA A 94 7.74 12.92 16.44
CA ALA A 94 7.12 12.97 15.11
C ALA A 94 7.98 13.71 14.04
N GLY A 95 9.31 13.81 14.22
CA GLY A 95 10.06 14.89 13.54
C GLY A 95 11.26 14.51 12.68
N ASP A 96 12.09 13.55 13.08
CA ASP A 96 13.40 13.35 12.45
C ASP A 96 13.62 11.91 12.02
N ASP A 97 14.46 11.75 10.97
CA ASP A 97 14.76 10.47 10.33
C ASP A 97 15.36 9.48 11.36
N ALA A 98 16.12 9.97 12.33
CA ALA A 98 16.63 9.18 13.45
C ALA A 98 16.72 9.99 14.75
N GLY A 99 16.67 9.29 15.89
CA GLY A 99 17.03 9.85 17.19
C GLY A 99 18.55 9.90 17.36
N VAL A 100 19.07 11.00 17.90
CA VAL A 100 20.50 11.19 18.17
C VAL A 100 20.74 11.48 19.65
N TYR A 101 21.59 10.68 20.28
CA TYR A 101 21.91 10.75 21.71
C TYR A 101 23.42 10.91 21.94
N ASP A 102 23.85 12.01 22.54
CA ASP A 102 25.24 12.28 22.88
C ASP A 102 25.76 11.30 23.95
N LEU A 103 26.93 10.71 23.70
CA LEU A 103 27.61 9.82 24.64
C LEU A 103 28.56 10.58 25.58
N GLY A 104 28.75 11.89 25.37
CA GLY A 104 29.58 12.77 26.20
C GLY A 104 31.07 12.71 25.90
N ASP A 105 31.47 12.04 24.82
CA ASP A 105 32.87 11.86 24.41
C ASP A 105 33.18 12.33 22.98
N GLY A 106 32.32 13.21 22.44
CA GLY A 106 32.40 13.71 21.06
C GLY A 106 31.65 12.84 20.05
N ARG A 107 31.12 11.69 20.48
CA ARG A 107 30.32 10.78 19.65
C ARG A 107 28.87 10.76 20.12
N ALA A 108 27.97 10.50 19.19
CA ALA A 108 26.55 10.29 19.45
C ALA A 108 26.06 8.96 18.87
N LEU A 109 25.11 8.35 19.58
CA LEU A 109 24.32 7.22 19.11
C LEU A 109 23.28 7.71 18.10
N VAL A 110 23.10 6.98 17.01
CA VAL A 110 22.01 7.22 16.06
C VAL A 110 21.08 6.00 16.10
N GLN A 111 19.80 6.20 16.39
CA GLN A 111 18.81 5.12 16.48
C GLN A 111 17.62 5.39 15.55
N THR A 112 17.30 4.40 14.74
CA THR A 112 16.10 4.40 13.89
C THR A 112 15.43 3.03 13.94
N VAL A 113 14.14 3.00 13.62
CA VAL A 113 13.40 1.78 13.34
C VAL A 113 12.42 2.05 12.21
N ASP A 114 12.49 1.23 11.18
CA ASP A 114 11.57 1.35 10.05
C ASP A 114 11.06 -0.04 9.66
N VAL A 115 9.74 -0.17 9.57
CA VAL A 115 9.01 -1.41 9.29
C VAL A 115 7.87 -1.12 8.34
N PHE A 116 7.77 -1.88 7.25
CA PHE A 116 6.75 -1.68 6.24
C PHE A 116 6.35 -2.99 5.56
N THR A 117 5.32 -2.92 4.74
CA THR A 117 4.77 -4.04 3.96
C THR A 117 5.57 -4.26 2.66
N PRO A 118 5.55 -5.47 2.08
CA PRO A 118 6.22 -5.77 0.81
C PRO A 118 5.96 -4.78 -0.33
N SER A 119 7.04 -4.29 -0.94
CA SER A 119 6.99 -3.48 -2.18
C SER A 119 7.26 -4.29 -3.45
N VAL A 120 7.69 -5.54 -3.30
CA VAL A 120 7.99 -6.48 -4.39
C VAL A 120 7.51 -7.88 -4.01
N ASP A 121 7.29 -8.74 -5.01
CA ASP A 121 6.77 -10.08 -4.78
C ASP A 121 7.82 -11.06 -4.23
N ASP A 122 9.09 -10.90 -4.61
CA ASP A 122 10.17 -11.79 -4.19
C ASP A 122 10.56 -11.55 -2.72
N PRO A 123 10.46 -12.56 -1.83
CA PRO A 123 10.75 -12.37 -0.42
C PRO A 123 12.19 -12.00 -0.13
N TYR A 124 13.15 -12.56 -0.87
CA TYR A 124 14.57 -12.28 -0.65
C TYR A 124 14.89 -10.80 -0.98
N LEU A 125 14.46 -10.33 -2.14
CA LEU A 125 14.60 -8.95 -2.56
C LEU A 125 13.87 -8.00 -1.61
N PHE A 126 12.65 -8.34 -1.16
CA PHE A 126 11.96 -7.52 -0.17
C PHE A 126 12.77 -7.42 1.14
N GLY A 127 13.38 -8.52 1.59
CA GLY A 127 14.32 -8.52 2.72
C GLY A 127 15.47 -7.54 2.53
N GLN A 128 16.10 -7.53 1.35
CA GLN A 128 17.16 -6.58 1.00
C GLN A 128 16.65 -5.14 1.02
N ILE A 129 15.47 -4.88 0.47
CA ILE A 129 14.85 -3.54 0.45
C ILE A 129 14.55 -3.05 1.86
N ALA A 130 13.97 -3.91 2.72
CA ALA A 130 13.69 -3.59 4.12
C ALA A 130 14.97 -3.22 4.87
N ALA A 131 16.04 -3.99 4.69
CA ALA A 131 17.33 -3.69 5.29
C ALA A 131 17.94 -2.38 4.77
N ALA A 132 17.92 -2.15 3.45
CA ALA A 132 18.47 -0.94 2.83
C ALA A 132 17.72 0.32 3.30
N ASN A 133 16.41 0.25 3.41
CA ASN A 133 15.59 1.33 3.94
C ASN A 133 15.90 1.58 5.43
N SER A 134 15.96 0.54 6.27
CA SER A 134 16.18 0.70 7.71
C SER A 134 17.56 1.30 8.07
N VAL A 135 18.58 1.14 7.22
CA VAL A 135 19.88 1.81 7.44
C VAL A 135 19.95 3.21 6.81
N SER A 136 18.96 3.58 6.00
CA SER A 136 18.96 4.82 5.22
C SER A 136 18.94 6.06 6.11
N ASP A 137 18.13 6.07 7.19
CA ASP A 137 18.08 7.21 8.11
C ASP A 137 19.44 7.46 8.79
N VAL A 138 20.17 6.38 9.14
CA VAL A 138 21.52 6.51 9.72
C VAL A 138 22.47 7.15 8.71
N TYR A 139 22.36 6.77 7.43
CA TYR A 139 23.13 7.38 6.35
C TYR A 139 22.73 8.83 6.08
N ALA A 140 21.45 9.17 6.14
CA ALA A 140 20.93 10.53 5.95
C ALA A 140 21.50 11.49 7.00
N MET A 141 21.69 11.02 8.24
CA MET A 141 22.35 11.80 9.30
C MET A 141 23.87 11.92 9.12
N GLY A 142 24.49 11.20 8.18
CA GLY A 142 25.95 11.10 8.04
C GLY A 142 26.59 10.08 9.01
N GLY A 143 25.77 9.23 9.62
CA GLY A 143 26.21 8.24 10.61
C GLY A 143 26.70 6.94 9.98
N LYS A 144 27.44 6.16 10.78
CA LYS A 144 27.86 4.80 10.43
C LYS A 144 26.97 3.79 11.17
N PRO A 145 26.16 2.97 10.47
CA PRO A 145 25.39 1.92 11.12
C PRO A 145 26.32 0.81 11.64
N LEU A 146 26.00 0.22 12.80
CA LEU A 146 26.85 -0.76 13.50
C LEU A 146 26.12 -2.08 13.75
N THR A 147 24.93 -2.00 14.34
CA THR A 147 24.14 -3.18 14.71
C THR A 147 22.67 -3.01 14.34
N ALA A 148 21.98 -4.13 14.18
CA ALA A 148 20.55 -4.14 13.88
C ALA A 148 19.81 -5.27 14.62
N LEU A 149 18.53 -5.03 14.87
CA LEU A 149 17.56 -6.01 15.36
C LEU A 149 16.44 -6.16 14.32
N SER A 150 16.15 -7.38 13.87
CA SER A 150 15.05 -7.59 12.94
C SER A 150 13.69 -7.42 13.61
N VAL A 151 12.72 -6.85 12.89
CA VAL A 151 11.33 -6.72 13.33
C VAL A 151 10.45 -7.33 12.26
N LEU A 152 9.66 -8.35 12.65
CA LEU A 152 8.90 -9.16 11.70
C LEU A 152 7.47 -9.42 12.17
N GLY A 153 6.48 -8.93 11.41
CA GLY A 153 5.12 -9.43 11.41
C GLY A 153 4.93 -10.39 10.23
N PHE A 154 4.45 -11.61 10.47
CA PHE A 154 4.28 -12.58 9.39
C PHE A 154 3.05 -13.48 9.62
N PRO A 155 2.28 -13.78 8.56
CA PRO A 155 1.10 -14.65 8.65
C PRO A 155 1.53 -16.11 8.66
N VAL A 156 2.06 -16.55 9.80
CA VAL A 156 2.62 -17.89 10.00
C VAL A 156 1.60 -18.94 9.57
N ARG A 157 2.03 -19.87 8.71
CA ARG A 157 1.22 -20.98 8.15
C ARG A 157 0.04 -20.58 7.27
N LYS A 158 -0.13 -19.30 6.92
CA LYS A 158 -1.04 -18.90 5.84
C LYS A 158 -0.31 -18.77 4.50
N ILE A 159 1.00 -18.56 4.54
CA ILE A 159 1.90 -18.59 3.39
C ILE A 159 3.11 -19.48 3.68
N ALA A 160 3.88 -19.81 2.64
CA ALA A 160 5.01 -20.70 2.77
C ALA A 160 6.04 -20.15 3.75
N ASP A 161 6.38 -20.91 4.78
CA ASP A 161 7.34 -20.49 5.82
C ASP A 161 8.72 -20.16 5.22
N LYS A 162 9.06 -20.73 4.05
CA LYS A 162 10.27 -20.40 3.30
C LYS A 162 10.34 -18.90 2.94
N ALA A 163 9.22 -18.23 2.71
CA ALA A 163 9.22 -16.80 2.41
C ALA A 163 9.78 -15.98 3.58
N MET A 164 9.49 -16.37 4.83
CA MET A 164 10.08 -15.74 6.02
C MET A 164 11.59 -15.91 6.03
N SER A 165 12.10 -17.13 5.80
CA SER A 165 13.54 -17.38 5.82
C SER A 165 14.28 -16.66 4.70
N GLU A 166 13.70 -16.60 3.49
CA GLU A 166 14.31 -15.88 2.36
C GLU A 166 14.36 -14.37 2.62
N MET A 167 13.30 -13.80 3.21
CA MET A 167 13.27 -12.38 3.57
C MET A 167 14.30 -12.03 4.65
N LEU A 168 14.41 -12.84 5.71
CA LEU A 168 15.45 -12.64 6.71
C LEU A 168 16.85 -12.81 6.12
N ARG A 169 17.05 -13.80 5.23
CA ARG A 169 18.32 -14.01 4.54
C ARG A 169 18.71 -12.80 3.68
N GLY A 170 17.78 -12.28 2.88
CA GLY A 170 18.02 -11.07 2.06
C GLY A 170 18.35 -9.85 2.90
N GLY A 171 17.63 -9.63 3.99
CA GLY A 171 17.93 -8.55 4.91
C GLY A 171 19.30 -8.69 5.58
N MET A 172 19.67 -9.90 6.01
CA MET A 172 20.98 -10.18 6.60
C MET A 172 22.12 -9.99 5.59
N ASP A 173 21.95 -10.46 4.35
CA ASP A 173 22.96 -10.29 3.30
C ASP A 173 23.18 -8.80 2.98
N LYS A 174 22.10 -8.00 2.96
CA LYS A 174 22.18 -6.54 2.77
C LYS A 174 22.78 -5.81 3.98
N MET A 175 22.47 -6.23 5.20
CA MET A 175 23.11 -5.70 6.41
C MET A 175 24.61 -6.02 6.43
N ALA A 176 25.01 -7.21 5.99
CA ALA A 176 26.42 -7.57 5.85
C ALA A 176 27.15 -6.68 4.82
N GLU A 177 26.51 -6.38 3.69
CA GLU A 177 27.02 -5.40 2.70
C GLU A 177 27.19 -3.99 3.32
N ALA A 178 26.28 -3.58 4.19
CA ALA A 178 26.36 -2.33 4.94
C ALA A 178 27.43 -2.33 6.05
N GLY A 179 28.00 -3.50 6.39
CA GLY A 179 28.92 -3.69 7.52
C GLY A 179 28.23 -3.71 8.88
N VAL A 180 26.95 -4.08 8.92
CA VAL A 180 26.08 -4.05 10.10
C VAL A 180 25.84 -5.48 10.61
N ALA A 181 26.04 -5.68 11.91
CA ALA A 181 25.76 -6.97 12.55
C ALA A 181 24.29 -7.07 12.96
N VAL A 182 23.56 -8.05 12.42
CA VAL A 182 22.23 -8.40 12.93
C VAL A 182 22.39 -9.26 14.18
N ILE A 183 22.11 -8.70 15.35
CA ILE A 183 22.41 -9.33 16.66
C ILE A 183 21.18 -9.85 17.41
N GLY A 184 20.03 -9.83 16.76
CA GLY A 184 18.78 -10.32 17.34
C GLY A 184 17.57 -9.84 16.55
N GLY A 185 16.40 -9.94 17.19
CA GLY A 185 15.16 -9.45 16.61
C GLY A 185 13.93 -9.93 17.37
N HIS A 186 12.77 -9.51 16.89
CA HIS A 186 11.47 -9.89 17.39
C HIS A 186 10.53 -10.25 16.26
N SER A 187 9.75 -11.31 16.45
CA SER A 187 8.73 -11.74 15.49
C SER A 187 7.37 -11.94 16.14
N ILE A 188 6.33 -11.52 15.43
CA ILE A 188 4.93 -11.65 15.84
C ILE A 188 4.13 -12.31 14.72
N ASN A 189 3.16 -13.14 15.10
CA ASN A 189 2.20 -13.68 14.14
C ASN A 189 1.20 -12.59 13.79
N ASP A 190 1.17 -12.18 12.52
CA ASP A 190 0.42 -11.02 12.04
C ASP A 190 -0.37 -11.39 10.77
N PRO A 191 -1.61 -10.91 10.57
CA PRO A 191 -2.35 -11.11 9.32
C PRO A 191 -1.63 -10.66 8.04
N GLU A 192 -0.81 -9.59 8.11
CA GLU A 192 -0.06 -9.05 6.98
C GLU A 192 1.45 -9.14 7.21
N VAL A 193 2.20 -9.30 6.13
CA VAL A 193 3.68 -9.28 6.17
C VAL A 193 4.14 -7.86 6.47
N LYS A 194 4.96 -7.71 7.51
CA LYS A 194 5.64 -6.47 7.91
C LYS A 194 7.08 -6.82 8.22
N ALA A 195 8.05 -6.18 7.59
CA ALA A 195 9.45 -6.45 7.85
C ALA A 195 10.26 -5.17 7.88
N GLY A 196 11.33 -5.21 8.66
CA GLY A 196 12.21 -4.08 8.87
C GLY A 196 13.24 -4.37 9.94
N PHE A 197 14.02 -3.35 10.27
CA PHE A 197 15.07 -3.45 11.27
C PHE A 197 15.08 -2.19 12.14
N ALA A 198 15.34 -2.39 13.43
CA ALA A 198 15.81 -1.32 14.30
C ALA A 198 17.33 -1.27 14.17
N VAL A 199 17.88 -0.12 13.80
CA VAL A 199 19.31 0.07 13.51
C VAL A 199 19.91 1.01 14.54
N THR A 200 21.09 0.64 15.01
CA THR A 200 21.93 1.47 15.86
C THR A 200 23.23 1.80 15.12
N GLY A 201 23.49 3.09 14.95
CA GLY A 201 24.70 3.64 14.39
C GLY A 201 25.44 4.56 15.36
N ILE A 202 26.56 5.09 14.89
CA ILE A 202 27.37 6.07 15.60
C ILE A 202 27.74 7.22 14.67
N ILE A 203 27.88 8.41 15.21
CA ILE A 203 28.31 9.61 14.49
C ILE A 203 29.17 10.49 15.38
N GLU A 204 30.12 11.22 14.79
CA GLU A 204 30.81 12.31 15.48
C GLU A 204 29.88 13.53 15.55
N THR A 205 29.74 14.17 16.71
CA THR A 205 28.74 15.24 16.91
C THR A 205 28.95 16.44 15.99
N GLU A 206 30.20 16.73 15.61
CA GLU A 206 30.57 17.80 14.67
C GLU A 206 30.20 17.49 13.20
N ARG A 207 29.86 16.24 12.89
CA ARG A 207 29.61 15.75 11.51
C ARG A 207 28.14 15.43 11.24
N ILE A 208 27.24 15.78 12.15
CA ILE A 208 25.80 15.54 11.98
C ILE A 208 25.30 16.32 10.76
N ALA A 209 24.87 15.59 9.73
CA ALA A 209 24.17 16.16 8.58
C ALA A 209 22.70 16.32 8.95
N SER A 210 22.34 17.52 9.45
CA SER A 210 20.96 17.81 9.81
C SER A 210 20.11 18.14 8.58
N ASN A 211 18.81 17.84 8.64
CA ASN A 211 17.81 18.29 7.66
C ASN A 211 17.42 19.78 7.82
N SER A 212 17.99 20.47 8.81
CA SER A 212 17.62 21.83 9.23
C SER A 212 18.68 22.91 8.94
N THR A 213 19.71 22.59 8.16
CA THR A 213 20.90 23.43 7.99
C THR A 213 21.16 23.84 6.53
N ALA A 214 20.16 23.71 5.66
CA ALA A 214 20.27 24.15 4.27
C ALA A 214 20.45 25.67 4.18
N LYS A 215 21.26 26.14 3.23
CA LYS A 215 21.65 27.55 3.10
C LYS A 215 21.19 28.12 1.77
N ALA A 216 20.96 29.44 1.76
CA ALA A 216 20.67 30.17 0.54
C ALA A 216 21.76 29.92 -0.53
N GLY A 217 21.33 29.57 -1.74
CA GLY A 217 22.23 29.27 -2.86
C GLY A 217 22.71 27.82 -2.94
N ASP A 218 22.44 26.97 -1.94
CA ASP A 218 22.76 25.54 -2.04
C ASP A 218 22.04 24.90 -3.22
N VAL A 219 22.71 23.96 -3.87
CA VAL A 219 22.17 23.14 -4.95
C VAL A 219 21.55 21.88 -4.37
N LEU A 220 20.38 21.49 -4.87
CA LEU A 220 19.66 20.30 -4.44
C LEU A 220 19.95 19.14 -5.38
N ILE A 221 20.45 18.04 -4.83
CA ILE A 221 20.81 16.82 -5.55
C ILE A 221 20.00 15.65 -5.02
N LEU A 222 19.41 14.89 -5.94
CA LEU A 222 18.73 13.64 -5.64
C LEU A 222 19.55 12.47 -6.17
N THR A 223 19.79 11.47 -5.31
CA THR A 223 20.73 10.38 -5.61
C THR A 223 20.08 9.13 -6.22
N LYS A 224 18.75 8.98 -6.13
CA LYS A 224 17.99 7.92 -6.81
C LYS A 224 16.79 8.48 -7.58
N PRO A 225 16.35 7.83 -8.65
CA PRO A 225 15.12 8.22 -9.34
C PRO A 225 13.87 8.06 -8.47
N LEU A 226 12.82 8.81 -8.80
CA LEU A 226 11.49 8.70 -8.21
C LEU A 226 10.57 7.78 -9.03
N GLY A 227 9.47 7.37 -8.41
CA GLY A 227 8.39 6.59 -9.03
C GLY A 227 8.26 5.16 -8.51
N THR A 228 8.94 4.81 -7.41
CA THR A 228 8.87 3.46 -6.84
C THR A 228 7.46 3.09 -6.39
N GLY A 229 6.69 4.04 -5.84
CA GLY A 229 5.31 3.82 -5.39
C GLY A 229 4.36 3.62 -6.58
N ILE A 230 4.47 4.46 -7.61
CA ILE A 230 3.70 4.34 -8.85
C ILE A 230 3.95 2.98 -9.53
N VAL A 231 5.21 2.59 -9.71
CA VAL A 231 5.55 1.32 -10.38
C VAL A 231 5.14 0.13 -9.52
N ALA A 232 5.32 0.19 -8.19
CA ALA A 232 4.87 -0.88 -7.29
C ALA A 232 3.34 -1.06 -7.33
N PHE A 233 2.58 0.03 -7.35
CA PHE A 233 1.14 0.00 -7.49
C PHE A 233 0.70 -0.57 -8.86
N ALA A 234 1.31 -0.11 -9.95
CA ALA A 234 1.07 -0.68 -11.27
C ALA A 234 1.40 -2.19 -11.32
N GLY A 235 2.43 -2.64 -10.60
CA GLY A 235 2.78 -4.04 -10.45
C GLY A 235 1.73 -4.83 -9.66
N GLN A 236 1.24 -4.26 -8.55
CA GLN A 236 0.22 -4.87 -7.70
C GLN A 236 -1.09 -5.14 -8.46
N ILE A 237 -1.47 -4.26 -9.40
CA ILE A 237 -2.65 -4.44 -10.26
C ILE A 237 -2.36 -5.17 -11.58
N GLY A 238 -1.14 -5.70 -11.76
CA GLY A 238 -0.76 -6.50 -12.93
C GLY A 238 -0.58 -5.71 -14.23
N ARG A 239 -0.29 -4.40 -14.14
CA ARG A 239 -0.11 -3.48 -15.28
C ARG A 239 1.32 -3.00 -15.49
N ALA A 240 2.22 -3.19 -14.52
CA ALA A 240 3.63 -2.86 -14.69
C ALA A 240 4.35 -3.87 -15.60
N LYS A 241 5.33 -3.39 -16.39
CA LYS A 241 6.26 -4.24 -17.10
C LYS A 241 7.24 -4.85 -16.09
N ALA A 242 7.61 -6.12 -16.28
CA ALA A 242 8.57 -6.81 -15.41
C ALA A 242 9.90 -6.04 -15.30
N GLU A 243 10.40 -5.49 -16.41
CA GLU A 243 11.63 -4.71 -16.45
C GLU A 243 11.60 -3.47 -15.53
N HIS A 244 10.44 -2.80 -15.42
CA HIS A 244 10.27 -1.64 -14.55
C HIS A 244 10.22 -2.07 -13.07
N VAL A 245 9.52 -3.16 -12.75
CA VAL A 245 9.46 -3.73 -11.39
C VAL A 245 10.85 -4.17 -10.93
N GLU A 246 11.61 -4.83 -11.80
CA GLU A 246 12.99 -5.22 -11.51
C GLU A 246 13.91 -4.01 -11.31
N ALA A 247 13.75 -2.95 -12.13
CA ALA A 247 14.55 -1.74 -12.02
C ALA A 247 14.32 -1.03 -10.68
N ILE A 248 13.07 -0.85 -10.26
CA ILE A 248 12.78 -0.28 -8.94
C ILE A 248 13.30 -1.20 -7.84
N GLY A 249 13.15 -2.52 -7.97
CA GLY A 249 13.63 -3.49 -6.99
C GLY A 249 15.13 -3.38 -6.72
N ARG A 250 15.94 -3.30 -7.79
CA ARG A 250 17.39 -3.09 -7.69
C ARG A 250 17.74 -1.76 -7.03
N SER A 251 17.07 -0.68 -7.40
CA SER A 251 17.33 0.64 -6.83
C SER A 251 16.94 0.74 -5.35
N MET A 252 15.80 0.16 -4.97
CA MET A 252 15.33 0.08 -3.58
C MET A 252 16.28 -0.77 -2.71
N ALA A 253 16.93 -1.80 -3.28
CA ALA A 253 17.91 -2.62 -2.57
C ALA A 253 19.32 -1.98 -2.50
N GLN A 254 19.58 -0.89 -3.24
CA GLN A 254 20.87 -0.20 -3.20
C GLN A 254 21.00 0.62 -1.91
N LEU A 255 22.13 0.48 -1.21
CA LEU A 255 22.43 1.26 -0.01
C LEU A 255 22.73 2.73 -0.35
N ASN A 256 22.31 3.65 0.52
CA ASN A 256 22.69 5.07 0.45
C ASN A 256 24.12 5.35 0.97
N LYS A 257 24.89 4.30 1.30
CA LYS A 257 26.24 4.37 1.89
C LYS A 257 27.20 5.27 1.11
N THR A 258 27.37 5.04 -0.19
CA THR A 258 28.30 5.83 -1.03
C THR A 258 27.92 7.30 -1.05
N ALA A 259 26.62 7.60 -1.13
CA ALA A 259 26.13 8.97 -1.12
C ALA A 259 26.37 9.66 0.22
N ALA A 260 26.18 8.95 1.34
CA ALA A 260 26.45 9.46 2.67
C ALA A 260 27.94 9.72 2.93
N GLU A 261 28.82 8.81 2.49
CA GLU A 261 30.26 9.02 2.62
C GLU A 261 30.74 10.24 1.83
N LEU A 262 30.29 10.39 0.58
CA LEU A 262 30.65 11.51 -0.27
C LEU A 262 30.03 12.83 0.18
N MET A 263 28.78 12.86 0.65
CA MET A 263 28.17 14.14 1.07
C MET A 263 28.91 14.75 2.27
N THR A 264 29.43 13.92 3.18
CA THR A 264 30.26 14.39 4.30
C THR A 264 31.63 14.88 3.81
N GLU A 265 32.27 14.18 2.87
CA GLU A 265 33.56 14.57 2.28
C GLU A 265 33.47 15.93 1.57
N PHE A 266 32.39 16.14 0.82
CA PHE A 266 32.16 17.38 0.08
C PHE A 266 31.57 18.51 0.93
N GLY A 267 31.18 18.23 2.18
CA GLY A 267 30.64 19.23 3.11
C GLY A 267 29.25 19.70 2.74
N ALA A 268 28.32 18.75 2.57
CA ALA A 268 26.91 19.05 2.42
C ALA A 268 26.38 19.91 3.57
N SER A 269 25.53 20.87 3.22
CA SER A 269 24.88 21.77 4.18
C SER A 269 23.73 21.09 4.91
N ALA A 270 22.96 20.25 4.21
CA ALA A 270 21.86 19.48 4.79
C ALA A 270 21.60 18.20 4.00
N CYS A 271 21.01 17.21 4.67
CA CYS A 271 20.57 15.98 4.04
C CYS A 271 19.29 15.43 4.70
N THR A 272 18.51 14.71 3.91
CA THR A 272 17.45 13.78 4.34
C THR A 272 17.35 12.70 3.26
N ASP A 273 16.59 11.64 3.48
CA ASP A 273 16.31 10.63 2.47
C ASP A 273 14.85 10.68 1.99
N VAL A 274 14.66 10.51 0.68
CA VAL A 274 13.31 10.61 0.09
C VAL A 274 12.61 9.27 0.24
N THR A 275 11.69 9.18 1.19
CA THR A 275 10.93 7.96 1.50
C THR A 275 9.40 8.15 1.39
N GLY A 276 8.62 7.66 2.35
CA GLY A 276 7.16 7.55 2.27
C GLY A 276 6.42 8.88 2.14
N PHE A 277 7.01 9.98 2.62
CA PHE A 277 6.43 11.32 2.54
C PHE A 277 6.70 12.04 1.23
N SER A 278 7.27 11.36 0.23
CA SER A 278 7.59 11.86 -1.11
C SER A 278 8.69 12.93 -1.15
N LEU A 279 9.12 13.28 -2.36
CA LEU A 279 10.08 14.38 -2.57
C LEU A 279 9.54 15.69 -1.99
N MET A 280 8.25 15.99 -2.21
CA MET A 280 7.66 17.25 -1.78
C MET A 280 7.50 17.36 -0.27
N GLY A 281 7.16 16.27 0.42
CA GLY A 281 7.09 16.25 1.89
C GLY A 281 8.46 16.48 2.51
N HIS A 282 9.46 15.73 2.06
CA HIS A 282 10.83 15.84 2.56
C HIS A 282 11.48 17.20 2.27
N LEU A 283 11.27 17.77 1.07
CA LEU A 283 11.70 19.14 0.76
C LEU A 283 10.97 20.19 1.61
N SER A 284 9.67 20.02 1.85
CA SER A 284 8.90 20.98 2.65
C SER A 284 9.41 21.01 4.09
N GLU A 285 9.71 19.85 4.67
CA GLU A 285 10.27 19.76 6.03
C GLU A 285 11.69 20.36 6.08
N LEU A 286 12.56 20.00 5.13
CA LEU A 286 13.91 20.57 5.03
C LEU A 286 13.89 22.10 4.91
N ALA A 287 13.04 22.63 4.02
CA ALA A 287 12.90 24.05 3.78
C ALA A 287 12.35 24.77 5.02
N LEU A 288 11.31 24.22 5.65
CA LEU A 288 10.69 24.78 6.85
C LEU A 288 11.67 24.83 8.03
N ARG A 289 12.40 23.74 8.28
CA ARG A 289 13.36 23.64 9.39
C ARG A 289 14.59 24.51 9.19
N SER A 290 15.03 24.66 7.95
CA SER A 290 16.18 25.50 7.60
C SER A 290 15.81 26.99 7.47
N GLY A 291 14.52 27.34 7.50
CA GLY A 291 14.06 28.72 7.33
C GLY A 291 14.32 29.27 5.92
N VAL A 292 14.22 28.41 4.90
CA VAL A 292 14.51 28.75 3.49
C VAL A 292 13.33 28.42 2.58
N ASP A 293 13.35 28.98 1.37
CA ASP A 293 12.49 28.54 0.27
C ASP A 293 13.35 27.81 -0.78
N VAL A 294 12.76 26.82 -1.45
CA VAL A 294 13.44 25.99 -2.44
C VAL A 294 12.71 26.02 -3.78
N GLU A 295 13.46 25.85 -4.86
CA GLU A 295 12.97 25.72 -6.24
C GLU A 295 13.43 24.39 -6.81
N VAL A 296 12.50 23.60 -7.35
CA VAL A 296 12.74 22.34 -8.05
C VAL A 296 12.32 22.48 -9.49
N VAL A 297 13.16 22.03 -10.41
CA VAL A 297 12.86 21.99 -11.84
C VAL A 297 12.38 20.58 -12.20
N TRP A 298 11.09 20.44 -12.48
CA TRP A 298 10.45 19.16 -12.77
C TRP A 298 11.17 18.38 -13.88
N ASP A 299 11.59 19.06 -14.95
CA ASP A 299 12.30 18.44 -16.08
C ASP A 299 13.66 17.86 -15.72
N LYS A 300 14.22 18.22 -14.57
CA LYS A 300 15.48 17.66 -14.05
C LYS A 300 15.26 16.54 -13.05
N VAL A 301 14.05 16.37 -12.50
CA VAL A 301 13.77 15.31 -11.54
C VAL A 301 13.97 13.95 -12.23
N PRO A 302 14.83 13.06 -11.71
CA PRO A 302 15.02 11.74 -12.29
C PRO A 302 13.81 10.85 -11.94
N PHE A 303 13.13 10.30 -12.95
CA PHE A 303 12.12 9.25 -12.76
C PHE A 303 12.61 7.93 -13.33
N PHE A 304 12.07 6.81 -12.84
CA PHE A 304 12.24 5.52 -13.50
C PHE A 304 11.54 5.49 -14.86
N ASP A 305 12.04 4.62 -15.73
CA ASP A 305 11.42 4.38 -17.04
C ASP A 305 9.99 3.83 -16.84
N GLY A 306 9.07 4.29 -17.68
CA GLY A 306 7.65 3.93 -17.61
C GLY A 306 6.81 4.70 -16.58
N VAL A 307 7.42 5.41 -15.62
CA VAL A 307 6.65 6.17 -14.62
C VAL A 307 5.73 7.19 -15.29
N LEU A 308 6.24 7.94 -16.26
CA LEU A 308 5.47 8.95 -16.99
C LEU A 308 4.30 8.32 -17.75
N ASP A 309 4.51 7.15 -18.36
CA ASP A 309 3.45 6.42 -19.07
C ASP A 309 2.37 5.96 -18.09
N TYR A 310 2.76 5.46 -16.91
CA TYR A 310 1.82 5.02 -15.89
C TYR A 310 0.97 6.15 -15.34
N VAL A 311 1.57 7.31 -15.12
CA VAL A 311 0.85 8.51 -14.70
C VAL A 311 -0.09 8.99 -15.81
N ALA A 312 0.34 8.98 -17.08
CA ALA A 312 -0.52 9.33 -18.21
C ALA A 312 -1.73 8.38 -18.35
N GLU A 313 -1.60 7.12 -17.93
CA GLU A 313 -2.70 6.15 -17.85
C GLU A 313 -3.54 6.26 -16.56
N GLY A 314 -3.26 7.23 -15.69
CA GLY A 314 -3.99 7.46 -14.43
C GLY A 314 -3.63 6.50 -13.29
N MET A 315 -2.49 5.81 -13.37
CA MET A 315 -2.04 4.87 -12.32
C MET A 315 -1.27 5.60 -11.21
N LEU A 316 -2.01 6.28 -10.34
CA LEU A 316 -1.49 7.02 -9.20
C LEU A 316 -1.92 6.33 -7.89
N PRO A 317 -0.99 5.92 -7.01
CA PRO A 317 -1.34 5.33 -5.72
C PRO A 317 -1.94 6.38 -4.78
N GLY A 318 -2.93 5.99 -3.98
CA GLY A 318 -3.59 6.92 -3.03
C GLY A 318 -2.68 7.52 -1.95
N ALA A 319 -1.42 7.11 -1.86
CA ALA A 319 -0.42 7.79 -1.03
C ALA A 319 -0.11 9.22 -1.51
N ILE A 320 -0.26 9.48 -2.81
CA ILE A 320 -0.08 10.80 -3.42
C ILE A 320 -1.04 11.81 -2.79
N GLU A 321 -2.32 11.47 -2.70
CA GLU A 321 -3.33 12.34 -2.09
C GLU A 321 -3.07 12.58 -0.59
N ARG A 322 -2.66 11.56 0.16
CA ARG A 322 -2.28 11.72 1.58
C ARG A 322 -1.08 12.65 1.75
N ASN A 323 -0.08 12.52 0.89
CA ASN A 323 1.09 13.39 0.91
C ASN A 323 0.70 14.83 0.53
N LYS A 324 -0.19 15.02 -0.45
CA LYS A 324 -0.75 16.35 -0.81
C LYS A 324 -1.53 16.98 0.35
N GLU A 325 -2.34 16.22 1.06
CA GLU A 325 -3.06 16.68 2.26
C GLU A 325 -2.10 17.18 3.34
N SER A 326 -0.98 16.47 3.57
CA SER A 326 0.00 16.80 4.59
C SER A 326 0.85 18.03 4.26
N CYS A 327 1.46 18.07 3.06
CA CYS A 327 2.47 19.09 2.72
C CYS A 327 2.09 20.00 1.55
N GLY A 328 1.02 19.75 0.81
CA GLY A 328 0.64 20.49 -0.40
C GLY A 328 0.47 22.00 -0.17
N ARG A 329 0.10 22.43 1.03
CA ARG A 329 0.02 23.86 1.39
C ARG A 329 1.35 24.61 1.30
N HIS A 330 2.47 23.90 1.32
CA HIS A 330 3.82 24.43 1.21
C HIS A 330 4.38 24.36 -0.21
N VAL A 331 3.70 23.65 -1.11
CA VAL A 331 4.12 23.48 -2.49
C VAL A 331 3.36 24.45 -3.39
N ARG A 332 4.08 25.08 -4.31
CA ARG A 332 3.52 25.99 -5.32
C ARG A 332 3.97 25.50 -6.69
N ALA A 333 3.01 25.11 -7.52
CA ALA A 333 3.25 24.81 -8.92
C ALA A 333 3.39 26.12 -9.70
N GLY A 334 4.46 26.23 -10.47
CA GLY A 334 4.71 27.32 -11.40
C GLY A 334 3.88 27.20 -12.67
N GLU A 335 4.03 28.19 -13.55
CA GLU A 335 3.31 28.21 -14.83
C GLU A 335 3.74 27.03 -15.72
N GLY A 336 2.77 26.34 -16.32
CA GLY A 336 3.03 25.20 -17.22
C GLY A 336 3.22 23.84 -16.54
N VAL A 337 3.27 23.78 -15.21
CA VAL A 337 3.24 22.49 -14.47
C VAL A 337 1.82 21.94 -14.47
N THR A 338 1.60 20.78 -15.09
CA THR A 338 0.30 20.11 -15.12
C THR A 338 -0.01 19.42 -13.80
N GLU A 339 -1.26 18.99 -13.61
CA GLU A 339 -1.68 18.25 -12.42
C GLU A 339 -0.90 16.93 -12.28
N GLU A 340 -0.67 16.21 -13.39
CA GLU A 340 0.09 14.97 -13.40
C GLU A 340 1.56 15.18 -13.01
N MET A 341 2.18 16.26 -13.52
CA MET A 341 3.55 16.63 -13.17
C MET A 341 3.68 16.96 -11.69
N HIS A 342 2.68 17.65 -11.14
CA HIS A 342 2.61 18.00 -9.74
C HIS A 342 2.41 16.75 -8.87
N ASP A 343 1.44 15.91 -9.20
CA ASP A 343 1.02 14.75 -8.40
C ASP A 343 2.10 13.69 -8.28
N MET A 344 2.84 13.40 -9.36
CA MET A 344 3.90 12.41 -9.30
C MET A 344 5.06 12.80 -8.38
N CYS A 345 5.22 14.08 -8.05
CA CYS A 345 6.20 14.54 -7.05
C CYS A 345 5.78 14.23 -5.61
N PHE A 346 4.53 13.83 -5.39
CA PHE A 346 3.99 13.36 -4.11
C PHE A 346 3.99 11.82 -3.98
N ASP A 347 4.56 11.10 -4.96
CA ASP A 347 4.69 9.64 -4.89
C ASP A 347 5.55 9.20 -3.70
N ALA A 348 5.04 8.23 -2.94
CA ALA A 348 5.75 7.67 -1.81
C ALA A 348 6.90 6.80 -2.30
N GLN A 349 8.13 7.13 -1.89
CA GLN A 349 9.30 6.37 -2.27
C GLN A 349 9.62 5.30 -1.23
N THR A 350 9.83 4.06 -1.64
CA THR A 350 10.35 3.02 -0.75
C THR A 350 11.85 2.96 -0.91
N SER A 351 12.64 3.05 0.16
CA SER A 351 14.12 3.02 0.10
C SER A 351 14.70 3.94 -0.99
N GLY A 352 14.23 5.20 -1.02
CA GLY A 352 14.66 6.17 -2.01
C GLY A 352 16.08 6.69 -1.76
N GLY A 353 16.46 7.71 -2.52
CA GLY A 353 17.80 8.28 -2.44
C GLY A 353 17.90 9.36 -1.38
N LEU A 354 19.13 9.69 -0.99
CA LEU A 354 19.43 10.94 -0.30
C LEU A 354 19.07 12.15 -1.18
N LEU A 355 18.46 13.14 -0.54
CA LEU A 355 18.30 14.51 -0.99
C LEU A 355 19.33 15.37 -0.25
N VAL A 356 20.28 15.91 -1.01
CA VAL A 356 21.44 16.61 -0.46
C VAL A 356 21.41 18.07 -0.89
N ALA A 357 21.53 18.99 0.07
CA ALA A 357 21.80 20.40 -0.17
C ALA A 357 23.30 20.64 -0.03
N ILE A 358 23.95 21.14 -1.09
CA ILE A 358 25.41 21.32 -1.14
C ILE A 358 25.79 22.69 -1.72
N PRO A 359 26.91 23.29 -1.30
CA PRO A 359 27.41 24.52 -1.91
C PRO A 359 27.55 24.44 -3.44
N PRO A 360 27.19 25.50 -4.18
CA PRO A 360 27.11 25.47 -5.64
C PRO A 360 28.47 25.23 -6.32
N ASP A 361 29.56 25.67 -5.70
CA ASP A 361 30.94 25.48 -6.17
C ASP A 361 31.40 24.01 -6.13
N LYS A 362 30.71 23.16 -5.36
CA LYS A 362 31.03 21.73 -5.22
C LYS A 362 30.03 20.79 -5.90
N ALA A 363 28.90 21.32 -6.36
CA ALA A 363 27.77 20.50 -6.81
C ALA A 363 28.12 19.60 -8.02
N GLU A 364 28.81 20.13 -9.03
CA GLU A 364 29.17 19.37 -10.24
C GLU A 364 30.18 18.26 -9.95
N GLU A 365 31.21 18.56 -9.13
CA GLU A 365 32.21 17.59 -8.72
C GLU A 365 31.59 16.48 -7.87
N PHE A 366 30.69 16.83 -6.94
CA PHE A 366 29.98 15.85 -6.12
C PHE A 366 29.09 14.91 -6.95
N VAL A 367 28.32 15.43 -7.92
CA VAL A 367 27.53 14.58 -8.84
C VAL A 367 28.43 13.68 -9.68
N THR A 368 29.58 14.18 -10.13
CA THR A 368 30.55 13.38 -10.89
C THR A 368 31.09 12.24 -10.03
N ALA A 369 31.54 12.53 -8.81
CA ALA A 369 32.05 11.53 -7.87
C ALA A 369 30.98 10.47 -7.51
N LEU A 370 29.71 10.88 -7.34
CA LEU A 370 28.59 9.97 -7.11
C LEU A 370 28.43 8.98 -8.28
N ARG A 371 28.42 9.49 -9.52
CA ARG A 371 28.25 8.66 -10.72
C ARG A 371 29.42 7.70 -10.92
N GLU A 372 30.65 8.17 -10.74
CA GLU A 372 31.86 7.35 -10.84
C GLU A 372 31.89 6.22 -9.80
N ARG A 373 31.29 6.42 -8.62
CA ARG A 373 31.18 5.41 -7.56
C ARG A 373 29.85 4.61 -7.58
N GLY A 374 29.15 4.59 -8.71
CA GLY A 374 27.99 3.71 -8.94
C GLY A 374 26.63 4.28 -8.53
N VAL A 375 26.55 5.59 -8.22
CA VAL A 375 25.27 6.31 -8.03
C VAL A 375 24.92 7.04 -9.34
N GLU A 376 24.75 6.26 -10.41
CA GLU A 376 24.69 6.74 -11.81
C GLU A 376 23.58 7.77 -12.08
N ARG A 377 22.47 7.68 -11.33
CA ARG A 377 21.28 8.51 -11.53
C ARG A 377 21.28 9.78 -10.67
N ALA A 378 22.37 10.07 -9.96
CA ALA A 378 22.50 11.31 -9.20
C ALA A 378 22.31 12.53 -10.10
N THR A 379 21.40 13.43 -9.70
CA THR A 379 20.97 14.57 -10.53
C THR A 379 20.74 15.82 -9.70
N VAL A 380 21.21 16.96 -10.19
CA VAL A 380 20.81 18.27 -9.68
C VAL A 380 19.36 18.54 -10.07
N ILE A 381 18.47 18.65 -9.10
CA ILE A 381 17.04 18.85 -9.32
C ILE A 381 16.57 20.28 -9.08
N GLY A 382 17.36 21.11 -8.40
CA GLY A 382 16.90 22.41 -7.95
C GLY A 382 17.95 23.17 -7.13
N ARG A 383 17.49 24.20 -6.43
CA ARG A 383 18.33 25.02 -5.53
C ARG A 383 17.52 25.59 -4.37
N VAL A 384 18.22 25.96 -3.31
CA VAL A 384 17.70 26.82 -2.24
C VAL A 384 17.76 28.27 -2.74
N VAL A 385 16.61 28.93 -2.80
CA VAL A 385 16.49 30.27 -3.39
C VAL A 385 16.98 31.35 -2.43
N GLY A 386 16.70 31.20 -1.14
CA GLY A 386 17.00 32.19 -0.12
C GLY A 386 16.26 31.89 1.19
N GLU A 387 16.43 32.76 2.17
CA GLU A 387 15.62 32.72 3.40
C GLU A 387 14.12 32.82 3.07
N GLY A 388 13.31 32.08 3.81
CA GLY A 388 11.93 31.82 3.42
C GLY A 388 11.07 31.24 4.55
N LYS A 389 9.87 30.81 4.17
CA LYS A 389 8.88 30.25 5.10
C LYS A 389 8.69 28.75 4.90
N GLY A 390 9.62 28.08 4.23
CA GLY A 390 9.52 26.66 3.89
C GLY A 390 8.68 26.40 2.65
N GLN A 391 8.66 27.30 1.67
CA GLN A 391 7.93 27.06 0.42
C GLN A 391 8.77 26.27 -0.58
N VAL A 392 8.13 25.31 -1.23
CA VAL A 392 8.69 24.54 -2.35
C VAL A 392 8.03 25.02 -3.65
N ARG A 393 8.81 25.66 -4.53
CA ARG A 393 8.37 26.03 -5.88
C ARG A 393 8.73 24.92 -6.85
N LEU A 394 7.72 24.35 -7.52
CA LEU A 394 7.92 23.38 -8.59
C LEU A 394 7.76 24.10 -9.92
N GLU A 395 8.83 24.21 -10.69
CA GLU A 395 8.88 24.91 -11.97
C GLU A 395 9.13 23.91 -13.11
N THR A 396 8.74 24.28 -14.33
CA THR A 396 9.11 23.55 -15.55
C THR A 396 9.84 24.47 -16.52
N ASN A 397 10.83 23.93 -17.23
CA ASN A 397 11.50 24.60 -18.34
C ASN A 397 11.05 24.06 -19.70
N GLY A 398 10.10 23.11 -19.73
CA GLY A 398 9.52 22.54 -20.94
C GLY A 398 10.46 21.62 -21.74
N SER A 399 11.60 21.23 -21.18
CA SER A 399 12.54 20.29 -21.83
C SER A 399 12.07 18.84 -21.81
N ARG A 400 11.10 18.51 -20.95
CA ARG A 400 10.43 17.21 -20.87
C ARG A 400 8.92 17.41 -20.99
N SER A 401 8.26 16.51 -21.70
CA SER A 401 6.79 16.50 -21.85
C SER A 401 6.19 15.22 -21.28
N MET A 402 4.96 15.33 -20.77
CA MET A 402 4.16 14.17 -20.37
C MET A 402 3.65 13.43 -21.61
N PRO A 403 3.68 12.08 -21.63
CA PRO A 403 3.05 11.30 -22.68
C PRO A 403 1.54 11.57 -22.76
N VAL A 404 0.97 11.47 -23.97
CA VAL A 404 -0.47 11.54 -24.17
C VAL A 404 -1.07 10.15 -23.94
N ALA A 405 -2.10 10.06 -23.09
CA ALA A 405 -2.83 8.82 -22.83
C ALA A 405 -3.33 8.20 -24.15
N GLY A 406 -2.86 6.98 -24.47
CA GLY A 406 -3.24 6.22 -25.67
C GLY A 406 -2.22 6.17 -26.82
N GLY A 407 -0.99 6.66 -26.62
CA GLY A 407 0.02 6.77 -27.68
C GLY A 407 0.91 5.55 -27.97
N SER A 408 0.88 4.46 -27.19
CA SER A 408 1.76 3.30 -27.47
C SER A 408 1.10 1.92 -27.32
N ALA A 409 0.62 1.37 -28.42
CA ALA A 409 0.65 -0.07 -28.71
C ALA A 409 0.60 -0.27 -30.23
N GLY A 410 1.51 -1.11 -30.75
CA GLY A 410 1.88 -1.18 -32.15
C GLY A 410 0.79 -1.60 -33.13
N LYS A 411 1.06 -1.27 -34.41
CA LYS A 411 0.38 -1.80 -35.60
C LYS A 411 0.04 -3.28 -35.46
N LYS A 412 -1.25 -3.57 -35.34
CA LYS A 412 -1.85 -4.77 -35.92
C LYS A 412 -3.11 -4.34 -36.65
N ASP A 413 -3.02 -4.40 -37.98
CA ASP A 413 -4.16 -4.30 -38.87
C ASP A 413 -5.19 -5.36 -38.49
N GLY A 414 -6.45 -4.93 -38.36
CA GLY A 414 -7.57 -5.78 -38.01
C GLY A 414 -8.85 -4.95 -38.00
N GLU A 415 -9.50 -4.89 -39.14
CA GLU A 415 -10.76 -4.19 -39.40
C GLU A 415 -11.78 -4.32 -38.26
N ARG A 416 -12.26 -3.18 -37.76
CA ARG A 416 -13.61 -3.08 -37.20
C ARG A 416 -14.33 -1.90 -37.82
N ALA A 417 -15.36 -2.24 -38.58
CA ALA A 417 -16.27 -1.34 -39.24
C ALA A 417 -16.94 -0.39 -38.24
N ALA A 418 -17.02 0.87 -38.65
CA ALA A 418 -17.76 1.94 -38.00
C ALA A 418 -19.27 1.63 -38.00
N ALA A 419 -19.93 1.92 -36.88
CA ALA A 419 -21.36 2.16 -36.85
C ALA A 419 -21.57 3.51 -36.15
N GLU A 420 -22.03 4.46 -36.95
CA GLU A 420 -22.34 5.84 -36.61
C GLU A 420 -23.50 5.91 -35.61
N GLY A 421 -23.49 6.96 -34.78
CA GLY A 421 -24.53 7.25 -33.82
C GLY A 421 -25.83 7.76 -34.45
N GLY A 422 -26.94 7.46 -33.77
CA GLY A 422 -28.25 8.08 -33.95
C GLY A 422 -28.81 8.50 -32.58
N PRO A 423 -29.62 9.58 -32.52
CA PRO A 423 -29.84 10.34 -31.30
C PRO A 423 -30.90 9.72 -30.37
N ALA A 424 -30.75 10.07 -29.09
CA ALA A 424 -31.64 9.72 -27.99
C ALA A 424 -33.10 10.11 -28.27
N GLU A 425 -34.01 9.15 -28.10
CA GLU A 425 -35.45 9.41 -28.07
C GLU A 425 -36.01 9.00 -26.69
N LYS A 426 -36.59 9.99 -26.00
CA LYS A 426 -37.31 9.83 -24.75
C LYS A 426 -38.62 9.09 -25.04
N ALA A 427 -38.78 7.87 -24.55
CA ALA A 427 -40.05 7.16 -24.60
C ALA A 427 -40.79 7.28 -23.26
N GLU A 428 -42.02 7.78 -23.36
CA GLU A 428 -42.96 8.07 -22.29
C GLU A 428 -43.41 6.81 -21.54
N ILE A 429 -43.51 6.94 -20.22
CA ILE A 429 -44.19 6.00 -19.35
C ILE A 429 -45.70 6.22 -19.52
N ASN A 430 -46.42 5.23 -20.06
CA ASN A 430 -47.87 5.18 -19.88
C ASN A 430 -48.43 3.76 -19.72
N LYS A 431 -49.00 3.55 -18.54
CA LYS A 431 -50.22 2.80 -18.20
C LYS A 431 -50.52 1.52 -18.98
N ALA A 432 -50.25 0.39 -18.31
CA ALA A 432 -51.16 -0.75 -18.29
C ALA A 432 -51.09 -1.46 -16.93
N ALA A 433 -51.57 -0.79 -15.88
CA ALA A 433 -52.00 -1.47 -14.67
C ALA A 433 -53.44 -1.96 -14.89
N LYS A 434 -53.60 -3.25 -15.18
CA LYS A 434 -54.79 -4.04 -14.81
C LYS A 434 -54.54 -5.53 -15.10
N GLY A 435 -54.34 -6.28 -14.02
CA GLY A 435 -54.43 -7.73 -14.03
C GLY A 435 -53.10 -8.44 -13.83
N LEU A 436 -52.47 -8.29 -12.65
CA LEU A 436 -51.41 -9.18 -12.15
C LEU A 436 -51.29 -9.05 -10.62
N GLU A 437 -52.43 -9.06 -9.90
CA GLU A 437 -52.46 -9.08 -8.42
C GLU A 437 -52.35 -10.50 -7.83
N GLU A 438 -52.29 -11.55 -8.65
CA GLU A 438 -52.29 -12.93 -8.16
C GLU A 438 -51.14 -13.74 -8.78
N ALA A 439 -49.95 -13.61 -8.20
CA ALA A 439 -48.88 -14.59 -8.38
C ALA A 439 -47.92 -14.61 -7.17
N CYS A 440 -48.48 -14.67 -5.96
CA CYS A 440 -47.71 -15.03 -4.76
C CYS A 440 -47.83 -16.53 -4.54
N CYS A 441 -46.96 -17.31 -5.18
CA CYS A 441 -46.85 -18.75 -4.93
C CYS A 441 -45.63 -19.02 -4.04
N CYS A 442 -45.64 -18.43 -2.85
CA CYS A 442 -45.09 -19.13 -1.69
C CYS A 442 -46.13 -20.19 -1.36
N VAL A 443 -45.67 -21.43 -1.17
CA VAL A 443 -46.42 -22.61 -0.70
C VAL A 443 -47.67 -22.18 0.06
N GLU A 444 -48.84 -22.69 -0.36
CA GLU A 444 -50.11 -22.52 0.34
C GLU A 444 -49.87 -22.69 1.84
N ALA A 445 -49.89 -21.56 2.57
CA ALA A 445 -50.00 -21.57 4.01
C ALA A 445 -51.44 -21.98 4.30
N GLY A 446 -51.69 -23.29 4.21
CA GLY A 446 -52.83 -23.91 4.87
C GLY A 446 -52.83 -23.42 6.31
N GLY A 447 -53.95 -22.83 6.71
CA GLY A 447 -54.07 -21.95 7.86
C GLY A 447 -53.28 -22.39 9.08
N MET A 448 -52.32 -21.57 9.49
CA MET A 448 -51.72 -21.65 10.82
C MET A 448 -51.98 -20.32 11.52
N GLU A 449 -53.14 -20.25 12.18
CA GLU A 449 -53.34 -19.40 13.34
C GLU A 449 -52.42 -19.92 14.45
N GLY A 450 -51.19 -19.42 14.52
CA GLY A 450 -50.22 -19.81 15.53
C GLY A 450 -49.09 -18.80 15.63
N GLY A 451 -49.02 -18.07 16.75
CA GLY A 451 -47.89 -17.20 17.06
C GLY A 451 -46.61 -18.01 17.32
N GLY A 452 -45.50 -17.58 16.73
CA GLY A 452 -44.18 -18.20 16.87
C GLY A 452 -43.12 -17.58 15.94
N THR A 453 -41.84 -17.79 16.24
CA THR A 453 -40.69 -17.17 15.55
C THR A 453 -40.63 -17.46 14.05
N GLU A 454 -41.05 -18.66 13.62
CA GLU A 454 -41.08 -19.04 12.21
C GLU A 454 -42.17 -18.28 11.43
N ALA A 455 -43.36 -18.11 12.02
CA ALA A 455 -44.44 -17.32 11.45
C ALA A 455 -44.08 -15.82 11.38
N ASP A 456 -43.35 -15.31 12.38
CA ASP A 456 -42.82 -13.95 12.36
C ASP A 456 -41.77 -13.75 11.27
N TYR A 457 -40.86 -14.72 11.11
CA TYR A 457 -39.85 -14.68 10.05
C TYR A 457 -40.47 -14.73 8.65
N MET A 458 -41.47 -15.59 8.43
CA MET A 458 -42.18 -15.66 7.15
C MET A 458 -42.99 -14.39 6.87
N ARG A 459 -43.60 -13.77 7.89
CA ARG A 459 -44.23 -12.44 7.76
C ARG A 459 -43.23 -11.36 7.38
N PHE A 460 -42.04 -11.37 7.98
CA PHE A 460 -40.96 -10.45 7.62
C PHE A 460 -40.54 -10.62 6.14
N LEU A 461 -40.27 -11.85 5.69
CA LEU A 461 -39.89 -12.13 4.30
C LEU A 461 -40.97 -11.73 3.29
N ALA A 462 -42.24 -11.98 3.62
CA ALA A 462 -43.36 -11.55 2.80
C ALA A 462 -43.44 -10.01 2.74
N SER A 463 -43.24 -9.32 3.87
CA SER A 463 -43.31 -7.86 3.94
C SER A 463 -42.19 -7.17 3.17
N SER A 464 -40.96 -7.68 3.22
CA SER A 464 -39.81 -7.09 2.53
C SER A 464 -39.94 -7.19 1.00
N SER A 465 -40.61 -8.24 0.53
CA SER A 465 -40.86 -8.52 -0.88
C SER A 465 -42.07 -7.79 -1.47
N ARG A 466 -42.89 -7.09 -0.66
CA ARG A 466 -44.04 -6.34 -1.16
C ARG A 466 -43.61 -5.08 -1.93
N PRO A 467 -44.32 -4.70 -3.01
CA PRO A 467 -44.10 -3.41 -3.68
C PRO A 467 -44.22 -2.23 -2.70
N GLY A 468 -43.42 -1.19 -2.92
CA GLY A 468 -43.44 0.05 -2.15
C GLY A 468 -42.77 1.17 -2.96
N GLY A 469 -41.78 1.85 -2.37
CA GLY A 469 -40.96 2.82 -3.12
C GLY A 469 -40.15 2.21 -4.27
N LEU A 470 -39.92 0.89 -4.23
CA LEU A 470 -39.44 0.08 -5.36
C LEU A 470 -40.55 -0.90 -5.76
N ASP A 471 -40.76 -1.07 -7.06
CA ASP A 471 -41.73 -2.02 -7.60
C ASP A 471 -41.26 -3.48 -7.43
N ALA A 472 -42.17 -4.43 -7.68
CA ALA A 472 -41.87 -5.86 -7.53
C ALA A 472 -40.81 -6.37 -8.51
N PHE A 473 -40.78 -5.87 -9.75
CA PHE A 473 -39.80 -6.26 -10.75
C PHE A 473 -38.40 -5.84 -10.31
N THR A 474 -38.21 -4.57 -9.96
CA THR A 474 -36.94 -4.03 -9.47
C THR A 474 -36.43 -4.81 -8.25
N LYS A 475 -37.29 -5.09 -7.27
CA LYS A 475 -36.92 -5.90 -6.11
C LYS A 475 -36.54 -7.33 -6.48
N GLN A 476 -37.20 -7.92 -7.47
CA GLN A 476 -36.89 -9.28 -7.91
C GLN A 476 -35.54 -9.35 -8.65
N ALA A 477 -35.21 -8.35 -9.47
CA ALA A 477 -33.89 -8.21 -10.10
C ALA A 477 -32.78 -8.06 -9.05
N MET A 478 -33.01 -7.24 -8.01
CA MET A 478 -32.08 -7.11 -6.88
C MET A 478 -31.87 -8.44 -6.15
N ASN A 479 -32.94 -9.21 -5.91
CA ASN A 479 -32.84 -10.52 -5.27
C ASN A 479 -32.03 -11.52 -6.10
N LEU A 480 -32.13 -11.48 -7.43
CA LEU A 480 -31.28 -12.28 -8.33
C LEU A 480 -29.80 -11.90 -8.17
N ALA A 481 -29.48 -10.60 -8.27
CA ALA A 481 -28.13 -10.10 -8.12
C ALA A 481 -27.53 -10.46 -6.74
N LEU A 482 -28.29 -10.27 -5.66
CA LEU A 482 -27.87 -10.60 -4.30
C LEU A 482 -27.69 -12.10 -4.09
N SER A 483 -28.54 -12.94 -4.67
CA SER A 483 -28.40 -14.40 -4.60
C SER A 483 -27.10 -14.88 -5.26
N VAL A 484 -26.71 -14.26 -6.39
CA VAL A 484 -25.45 -14.52 -7.07
C VAL A 484 -24.26 -14.01 -6.25
N ALA A 485 -24.30 -12.75 -5.79
CA ALA A 485 -23.21 -12.14 -5.03
C ALA A 485 -22.93 -12.86 -3.70
N THR A 486 -23.97 -13.32 -3.01
CA THR A 486 -23.86 -14.11 -1.77
C THR A 486 -23.58 -15.59 -2.01
N ARG A 487 -23.62 -16.04 -3.27
CA ARG A 487 -23.44 -17.44 -3.68
C ARG A 487 -24.41 -18.41 -2.98
N CYS A 488 -25.67 -18.01 -2.80
CA CYS A 488 -26.73 -18.89 -2.31
C CYS A 488 -27.47 -19.58 -3.47
N GLU A 489 -27.11 -20.84 -3.78
CA GLU A 489 -27.75 -21.60 -4.88
C GLU A 489 -29.26 -21.81 -4.70
N PRO A 490 -29.75 -22.22 -3.51
CA PRO A 490 -31.20 -22.39 -3.30
C PRO A 490 -31.98 -21.09 -3.51
N CYS A 491 -31.41 -19.96 -3.06
CA CYS A 491 -32.00 -18.64 -3.24
C CYS A 491 -32.07 -18.29 -4.72
N LEU A 492 -30.96 -18.47 -5.44
CA LEU A 492 -30.86 -18.17 -6.87
C LEU A 492 -31.90 -18.95 -7.69
N ARG A 493 -32.01 -20.27 -7.49
CA ARG A 493 -33.03 -21.11 -8.16
C ARG A 493 -34.45 -20.61 -7.89
N THR A 494 -34.75 -20.30 -6.64
CA THR A 494 -36.06 -19.78 -6.23
C THR A 494 -36.37 -18.45 -6.90
N HIS A 495 -35.39 -17.53 -6.98
CA HIS A 495 -35.58 -16.22 -7.58
C HIS A 495 -35.60 -16.25 -9.11
N ILE A 496 -34.90 -17.18 -9.77
CA ILE A 496 -35.01 -17.35 -11.23
C ILE A 496 -36.42 -17.87 -11.59
N ALA A 497 -36.90 -18.91 -10.90
CA ALA A 497 -38.25 -19.44 -11.12
C ALA A 497 -39.33 -18.38 -10.89
N LYS A 498 -39.17 -17.54 -9.85
CA LYS A 498 -40.09 -16.44 -9.58
C LYS A 498 -40.00 -15.32 -10.62
N ALA A 499 -38.80 -14.96 -11.09
CA ALA A 499 -38.62 -13.95 -12.14
C ALA A 499 -39.30 -14.38 -13.46
N LYS A 500 -39.15 -15.65 -13.86
CA LYS A 500 -39.84 -16.21 -15.03
C LYS A 500 -41.36 -16.12 -14.89
N LYS A 501 -41.92 -16.46 -13.72
CA LYS A 501 -43.37 -16.32 -13.44
C LYS A 501 -43.84 -14.86 -13.47
N MET A 502 -42.97 -13.92 -13.14
CA MET A 502 -43.25 -12.48 -13.21
C MET A 502 -43.10 -11.93 -14.64
N GLY A 503 -42.58 -12.71 -15.59
CA GLY A 503 -42.46 -12.31 -17.00
C GLY A 503 -41.11 -11.71 -17.39
N PHE A 504 -40.06 -11.88 -16.58
CA PHE A 504 -38.70 -11.50 -16.97
C PHE A 504 -38.26 -12.29 -18.22
N ALA A 505 -37.65 -11.60 -19.18
CA ALA A 505 -36.90 -12.23 -20.24
C ALA A 505 -35.61 -12.85 -19.70
N ASP A 506 -35.11 -13.91 -20.34
CA ASP A 506 -33.84 -14.54 -19.95
C ASP A 506 -32.68 -13.54 -19.96
N ALA A 507 -32.68 -12.57 -20.89
CA ALA A 507 -31.68 -11.51 -20.96
C ALA A 507 -31.70 -10.60 -19.72
N GLU A 508 -32.87 -10.29 -19.17
CA GLU A 508 -33.02 -9.45 -17.97
C GLU A 508 -32.59 -10.20 -16.71
N ILE A 509 -32.84 -11.52 -16.66
CA ILE A 509 -32.34 -12.40 -15.59
C ILE A 509 -30.82 -12.48 -15.65
N ASP A 510 -30.26 -12.67 -16.86
CA ASP A 510 -28.82 -12.74 -17.08
C ASP A 510 -28.16 -11.40 -16.72
N GLU A 511 -28.74 -10.26 -17.12
CA GLU A 511 -28.24 -8.93 -16.78
C GLU A 511 -28.18 -8.70 -15.25
N ALA A 512 -29.28 -8.97 -14.54
CA ALA A 512 -29.31 -8.86 -13.08
C ALA A 512 -28.31 -9.82 -12.40
N ALA A 513 -28.15 -11.03 -12.94
CA ALA A 513 -27.16 -11.97 -12.43
C ALA A 513 -25.71 -11.51 -12.68
N TRP A 514 -25.42 -10.93 -13.84
CA TRP A 514 -24.10 -10.37 -14.17
C TRP A 514 -23.73 -9.20 -13.26
N MET A 515 -24.70 -8.40 -12.82
CA MET A 515 -24.47 -7.43 -11.75
C MET A 515 -24.00 -8.14 -10.47
N GLY A 516 -24.62 -9.25 -10.06
CA GLY A 516 -24.13 -10.03 -8.91
C GLY A 516 -22.73 -10.64 -9.13
N VAL A 517 -22.42 -11.07 -10.36
CA VAL A 517 -21.10 -11.60 -10.74
C VAL A 517 -20.01 -10.53 -10.64
N SER A 518 -20.29 -9.27 -10.97
CA SER A 518 -19.27 -8.22 -10.89
C SER A 518 -18.74 -8.00 -9.46
N PHE A 519 -19.58 -8.23 -8.45
CA PHE A 519 -19.18 -8.22 -7.03
C PHE A 519 -18.60 -9.55 -6.54
N GLY A 520 -19.02 -10.68 -7.14
CA GLY A 520 -18.65 -12.03 -6.68
C GLY A 520 -17.53 -12.73 -7.47
N GLY A 521 -17.08 -12.13 -8.58
CA GLY A 521 -16.01 -12.62 -9.45
C GLY A 521 -16.28 -13.99 -10.09
N SER A 522 -15.21 -14.64 -10.55
CA SER A 522 -15.26 -15.95 -11.23
C SER A 522 -16.00 -17.06 -10.47
N PRO A 523 -15.93 -17.18 -9.13
CA PRO A 523 -16.71 -18.17 -8.39
C PRO A 523 -18.22 -17.96 -8.49
N ALA A 524 -18.70 -16.71 -8.41
CA ALA A 524 -20.12 -16.40 -8.59
C ALA A 524 -20.57 -16.65 -10.03
N MET A 525 -19.72 -16.33 -11.03
CA MET A 525 -19.98 -16.66 -12.43
C MET A 525 -20.12 -18.17 -12.65
N MET A 526 -19.23 -18.98 -12.06
CA MET A 526 -19.27 -20.44 -12.22
C MET A 526 -20.54 -21.04 -11.63
N MET A 527 -20.91 -20.62 -10.42
CA MET A 527 -22.13 -21.05 -9.76
C MET A 527 -23.38 -20.62 -10.54
N TYR A 528 -23.44 -19.37 -11.01
CA TYR A 528 -24.53 -18.89 -11.87
C TYR A 528 -24.66 -19.74 -13.14
N LYS A 529 -23.55 -19.99 -13.84
CA LYS A 529 -23.53 -20.83 -15.05
C LYS A 529 -23.92 -22.27 -14.77
N GLN A 530 -23.59 -22.83 -13.61
CA GLN A 530 -24.02 -24.17 -13.20
C GLN A 530 -25.53 -24.23 -12.97
N VAL A 531 -26.10 -23.24 -12.27
CA VAL A 531 -27.54 -23.16 -12.03
C VAL A 531 -28.30 -22.96 -13.34
N ARG A 532 -27.84 -22.05 -14.21
CA ARG A 532 -28.46 -21.79 -15.53
C ARG A 532 -28.40 -22.98 -16.49
N LYS A 533 -27.39 -23.86 -16.37
CA LYS A 533 -27.33 -25.10 -17.16
C LYS A 533 -28.28 -26.19 -16.68
N ALA A 534 -28.76 -26.09 -15.45
CA ALA A 534 -29.61 -27.08 -14.79
C ALA A 534 -31.11 -26.72 -14.81
N GLU A 535 -31.46 -25.55 -15.35
CA GLU A 535 -32.83 -25.09 -15.63
C GLU A 535 -33.06 -25.03 -17.14
#